data_AF-X0K3B5-F1
#
_entry.id   AF-X0K3B5-F1
#
_cell.length_a   1.000
_cell.length_b   1.000
_cell.length_c   1.000
_cell.angle_alpha   90.00
_cell.angle_beta   90.00
_cell.angle_gamma   90.00
#
_symmetry.space_group_name_H-M   'P 1'
#
loop_
_entity.id
_entity.type
_entity.pdbx_description
1 polymer ?
#
loop_
_entity_poly.entity_id
_entity_poly.type
_entity_poly.pdbx_seq_one_letter_code
_entity_poly.pdbx_strand_id
1 'polypeptide(L)'
;MHKRKDVALKIMTADPGGEREFLRQNEIISCVPDTSRLLIYHDTFLLPGAARNPHRVLVFPLKGPNLRDYARETSTIVRRSAAKQLLQALKTLHDGGMVPVGYCAPERMHQINPTFASDMWSYMCIFTELYLKWPLFGPGFFGGGFRFVAELFVRVLGPLPLSWKGSYDGDGEPDESWYDQSKVSEPEMSLESRVTQSRDTVEPAEQQLVLSILRRGFSYLLEERLSAGELLEDASFKALMDSDIAALVIHGHLNGPC
;
A
#
# COMPACT_ATOMS: atom_id res chain seq x y z
N MET A 1 -14.01 -37.85 -7.02
CA MET A 1 -13.85 -36.80 -8.06
C MET A 1 -12.85 -35.77 -7.58
N HIS A 2 -11.64 -35.73 -8.16
CA HIS A 2 -10.73 -34.59 -7.94
C HIS A 2 -11.29 -33.37 -8.68
N LYS A 3 -11.65 -32.32 -7.96
CA LYS A 3 -11.97 -31.03 -8.58
C LYS A 3 -10.69 -30.52 -9.24
N ARG A 4 -10.63 -30.50 -10.58
CA ARG A 4 -9.60 -29.76 -11.32
C ARG A 4 -9.76 -28.29 -10.94
N LYS A 5 -8.83 -27.79 -10.13
CA LYS A 5 -8.81 -26.39 -9.68
C LYS A 5 -7.58 -25.76 -10.30
N ASP A 6 -7.78 -24.62 -10.95
CA ASP A 6 -6.66 -23.84 -11.48
C ASP A 6 -5.85 -23.24 -10.33
N VAL A 7 -4.53 -23.21 -10.51
CA VAL A 7 -3.56 -22.72 -9.54
C VAL A 7 -2.55 -21.80 -10.21
N ALA A 8 -1.97 -20.90 -9.44
CA ALA A 8 -0.83 -20.10 -9.89
C ALA A 8 0.45 -20.74 -9.37
N LEU A 9 1.44 -20.95 -10.25
CA LEU A 9 2.75 -21.49 -9.88
C LEU A 9 3.78 -20.38 -9.88
N LYS A 10 4.51 -20.27 -8.78
CA LYS A 10 5.71 -19.43 -8.71
C LYS A 10 6.94 -20.33 -8.64
N ILE A 11 7.70 -20.37 -9.73
CA ILE A 11 8.94 -21.14 -9.83
C ILE A 11 10.07 -20.26 -9.32
N MET A 12 10.67 -20.64 -8.21
CA MET A 12 11.75 -19.89 -7.57
C MET A 12 13.06 -20.07 -8.31
N THR A 13 13.98 -19.13 -8.15
CA THR A 13 15.36 -19.31 -8.61
C THR A 13 16.02 -20.44 -7.83
N ALA A 14 16.96 -21.15 -8.43
CA ALA A 14 17.61 -22.32 -7.81
C ALA A 14 18.84 -21.95 -6.95
N ASP A 15 19.07 -20.65 -6.70
CA ASP A 15 20.08 -20.18 -5.77
C ASP A 15 19.50 -20.07 -4.34
N PRO A 16 20.34 -19.92 -3.30
CA PRO A 16 19.87 -19.81 -1.91
C PRO A 16 18.87 -18.67 -1.67
N GLY A 17 18.87 -17.62 -2.51
CA GLY A 17 17.89 -16.54 -2.47
C GLY A 17 16.48 -17.00 -2.80
N GLY A 18 16.32 -18.05 -3.62
CA GLY A 18 15.03 -18.63 -4.00
C GLY A 18 14.28 -19.31 -2.85
N GLU A 19 14.98 -19.70 -1.79
CA GLU A 19 14.36 -20.29 -0.59
C GLU A 19 13.80 -19.24 0.37
N ARG A 20 14.22 -17.97 0.26
CA ARG A 20 13.86 -16.91 1.23
C ARG A 20 12.35 -16.74 1.36
N GLU A 21 11.63 -16.69 0.26
CA GLU A 21 10.18 -16.50 0.28
C GLU A 21 9.44 -17.70 0.88
N PHE A 22 9.90 -18.92 0.59
CA PHE A 22 9.34 -20.14 1.18
C PHE A 22 9.51 -20.14 2.71
N LEU A 23 10.71 -19.81 3.19
CA LEU A 23 11.00 -19.73 4.62
C LEU A 23 10.15 -18.66 5.32
N ARG A 24 9.99 -17.49 4.70
CA ARG A 24 9.14 -16.43 5.22
C ARG A 24 7.66 -16.81 5.25
N GLN A 25 7.15 -17.50 4.22
CA GLN A 25 5.77 -17.96 4.25
C GLN A 25 5.54 -19.02 5.32
N ASN A 26 6.50 -19.91 5.59
CA ASN A 26 6.40 -20.86 6.70
C ASN A 26 6.34 -20.16 8.06
N GLU A 27 7.17 -19.13 8.25
CA GLU A 27 7.15 -18.31 9.46
C GLU A 27 5.75 -17.68 9.67
N ILE A 28 5.20 -17.05 8.62
CA ILE A 28 3.85 -16.46 8.65
C ILE A 28 2.78 -17.53 8.95
N ILE A 29 2.81 -18.68 8.26
CA ILE A 29 1.85 -19.79 8.50
C ILE A 29 1.89 -20.25 9.96
N SER A 30 3.08 -20.26 10.57
CA SER A 30 3.26 -20.75 11.94
C SER A 30 2.84 -19.75 13.00
N CYS A 31 3.02 -18.45 12.74
CA CYS A 31 2.80 -17.39 13.73
C CYS A 31 1.41 -16.75 13.64
N VAL A 32 0.76 -16.81 12.47
CA VAL A 32 -0.51 -16.14 12.21
C VAL A 32 -1.70 -17.09 12.41
N PRO A 33 -2.62 -16.83 13.35
CA PRO A 33 -3.76 -17.72 13.63
C PRO A 33 -4.82 -17.79 12.52
N ASP A 34 -5.00 -16.71 11.74
CA ASP A 34 -5.93 -16.64 10.61
C ASP A 34 -5.23 -16.12 9.35
N THR A 35 -4.96 -17.02 8.41
CA THR A 35 -4.31 -16.72 7.13
C THR A 35 -5.28 -16.58 5.97
N SER A 36 -6.60 -16.61 6.21
CA SER A 36 -7.63 -16.62 5.16
C SER A 36 -7.60 -15.39 4.23
N ARG A 37 -6.99 -14.29 4.70
CA ARG A 37 -6.84 -13.01 3.98
C ARG A 37 -5.47 -12.84 3.33
N LEU A 38 -4.55 -13.77 3.55
CA LEU A 38 -3.21 -13.74 2.99
C LEU A 38 -3.12 -14.66 1.77
N LEU A 39 -2.32 -14.25 0.77
CA LEU A 39 -1.97 -15.13 -0.33
C LEU A 39 -0.82 -16.04 0.10
N ILE A 40 -1.18 -17.17 0.69
CA ILE A 40 -0.24 -18.18 1.15
C ILE A 40 -0.18 -19.34 0.16
N TYR A 41 1.00 -19.94 -0.01
CA TYR A 41 1.12 -21.16 -0.79
C TYR A 41 0.33 -22.30 -0.13
N HIS A 42 -0.36 -23.11 -0.92
CA HIS A 42 -1.08 -24.29 -0.41
C HIS A 42 -0.29 -25.59 -0.58
N ASP A 43 0.68 -25.60 -1.50
CA ASP A 43 1.54 -26.75 -1.73
C ASP A 43 2.91 -26.30 -2.24
N THR A 44 3.92 -27.15 -2.10
CA THR A 44 5.26 -26.93 -2.64
C THR A 44 5.90 -28.22 -3.09
N PHE A 45 6.65 -28.16 -4.18
CA PHE A 45 7.44 -29.27 -4.68
C PHE A 45 8.73 -28.77 -5.32
N LEU A 46 9.67 -29.69 -5.56
CA LEU A 46 10.92 -29.41 -6.24
C LEU A 46 10.80 -29.81 -7.71
N LEU A 47 11.12 -28.86 -8.60
CA LEU A 47 11.21 -29.08 -10.03
C LEU A 47 12.69 -29.26 -10.40
N PRO A 48 13.09 -30.37 -11.07
CA PRO A 48 14.46 -30.55 -11.50
C PRO A 48 14.89 -29.44 -12.47
N GLY A 49 15.98 -28.73 -12.14
CA GLY A 49 16.62 -27.77 -13.03
C GLY A 49 17.87 -28.33 -13.71
N ALA A 50 18.48 -27.50 -14.56
CA ALA A 50 19.74 -27.83 -15.22
C ALA A 50 20.85 -28.09 -14.18
N ALA A 51 21.80 -28.96 -14.52
CA ALA A 51 22.94 -29.32 -13.66
C ALA A 51 22.58 -29.83 -12.26
N ARG A 52 21.41 -30.48 -12.10
CA ARG A 52 20.89 -31.00 -10.81
C ARG A 52 20.59 -29.92 -9.78
N ASN A 53 20.34 -28.68 -10.21
CA ASN A 53 19.94 -27.63 -9.30
C ASN A 53 18.40 -27.53 -9.25
N PRO A 54 17.72 -28.05 -8.22
CA PRO A 54 16.26 -28.05 -8.18
C PRO A 54 15.72 -26.65 -7.91
N HIS A 55 14.63 -26.31 -8.59
CA HIS A 55 13.85 -25.10 -8.32
C HIS A 55 12.71 -25.45 -7.36
N ARG A 56 12.57 -24.69 -6.28
CA ARG A 56 11.35 -24.78 -5.47
C ARG A 56 10.18 -24.15 -6.23
N VAL A 57 9.05 -24.83 -6.23
CA VAL A 57 7.80 -24.32 -6.77
C VAL A 57 6.84 -24.10 -5.62
N LEU A 58 6.26 -22.90 -5.56
CA LEU A 58 5.18 -22.56 -4.64
C LEU A 58 3.86 -22.57 -5.42
N VAL A 59 2.88 -23.30 -4.90
CA VAL A 59 1.55 -23.44 -5.50
C VAL A 59 0.59 -22.52 -4.76
N PHE A 60 0.08 -21.51 -5.45
CA PHE A 60 -0.87 -20.54 -4.91
C PHE A 60 -2.28 -20.80 -5.45
N PRO A 61 -3.32 -20.42 -4.68
CA PRO A 61 -4.66 -20.36 -5.25
C PRO A 61 -4.66 -19.34 -6.40
N LEU A 62 -5.21 -19.71 -7.56
CA LEU A 62 -5.40 -18.75 -8.63
C LEU A 62 -6.40 -17.69 -8.16
N LYS A 63 -5.95 -16.44 -8.11
CA LYS A 63 -6.77 -15.27 -7.81
C LYS A 63 -6.89 -14.43 -9.07
N GLY A 64 -7.92 -13.57 -9.10
CA GLY A 64 -8.14 -12.65 -10.21
C GLY A 64 -7.02 -11.62 -10.40
N PRO A 65 -7.20 -10.66 -11.31
CA PRO A 65 -6.19 -9.63 -11.58
C PRO A 65 -5.76 -8.91 -10.29
N ASN A 66 -4.49 -8.52 -10.24
CA ASN A 66 -3.95 -7.77 -9.11
C ASN A 66 -4.66 -6.40 -8.98
N LEU A 67 -4.53 -5.78 -7.82
CA LEU A 67 -5.21 -4.52 -7.50
C LEU A 67 -4.92 -3.39 -8.49
N ARG A 68 -3.70 -3.33 -9.06
CA ARG A 68 -3.29 -2.32 -10.04
C ARG A 68 -4.03 -2.46 -11.36
N ASP A 69 -4.21 -3.68 -11.84
CA ASP A 69 -4.97 -3.96 -13.07
C ASP A 69 -6.48 -3.79 -12.81
N TYR A 70 -6.94 -4.21 -11.62
CA TYR A 70 -8.33 -4.04 -11.19
C TYR A 70 -8.74 -2.57 -11.00
N ALA A 71 -7.85 -1.73 -10.45
CA ALA A 71 -8.06 -0.30 -10.24
C ALA A 71 -8.09 0.53 -11.53
N ARG A 72 -7.70 -0.04 -12.67
CA ARG A 72 -7.78 0.63 -13.97
C ARG A 72 -9.16 0.51 -14.61
N GLU A 73 -9.90 -0.55 -14.29
CA GLU A 73 -11.09 -0.97 -15.05
C GLU A 73 -12.42 -0.86 -14.28
N THR A 74 -12.42 -0.58 -12.97
CA THR A 74 -13.63 -0.72 -12.12
C THR A 74 -14.13 0.60 -11.51
N SER A 75 -15.41 0.68 -11.14
CA SER A 75 -16.00 1.85 -10.45
C SER A 75 -15.52 1.98 -8.99
N THR A 76 -15.66 3.17 -8.42
CA THR A 76 -15.12 3.60 -7.11
C THR A 76 -15.57 2.73 -5.92
N ILE A 77 -16.72 2.04 -6.03
CA ILE A 77 -17.39 1.31 -4.95
C ILE A 77 -16.69 -0.01 -4.60
N VAL A 78 -16.21 -0.78 -5.58
CA VAL A 78 -15.55 -2.09 -5.33
C VAL A 78 -14.15 -1.91 -4.73
N ARG A 79 -13.52 -0.77 -5.01
CA ARG A 79 -12.17 -0.40 -4.54
C ARG A 79 -12.11 -0.22 -3.02
N ARG A 80 -13.21 0.17 -2.39
CA ARG A 80 -13.32 0.39 -0.94
C ARG A 80 -13.33 -0.92 -0.14
N SER A 81 -13.97 -1.97 -0.68
CA SER A 81 -13.92 -3.32 -0.09
C SER A 81 -12.51 -3.91 -0.19
N ALA A 82 -11.80 -3.65 -1.28
CA ALA A 82 -10.41 -4.04 -1.44
C ALA A 82 -9.48 -3.30 -0.46
N ALA A 83 -9.65 -1.98 -0.27
CA ALA A 83 -8.91 -1.20 0.73
C ALA A 83 -9.12 -1.75 2.16
N LYS A 84 -10.38 -2.05 2.53
CA LYS A 84 -10.70 -2.63 3.85
C LYS A 84 -10.10 -4.03 4.02
N GLN A 85 -10.19 -4.88 3.01
CA GLN A 85 -9.58 -6.22 3.04
C GLN A 85 -8.06 -6.14 3.11
N LEU A 86 -7.46 -5.15 2.45
CA LEU A 86 -6.03 -4.91 2.50
C LEU A 86 -5.58 -4.37 3.85
N LEU A 87 -6.35 -3.48 4.50
CA LEU A 87 -6.10 -3.06 5.89
C LEU A 87 -6.09 -4.27 6.83
N GLN A 88 -7.01 -5.22 6.61
CA GLN A 88 -7.08 -6.46 7.38
C GLN A 88 -5.92 -7.42 7.08
N ALA A 89 -5.43 -7.47 5.84
CA ALA A 89 -4.29 -8.29 5.43
C ALA A 89 -2.94 -7.68 5.84
N LEU A 90 -2.81 -6.36 5.80
CA LEU A 90 -1.64 -5.62 6.28
C LEU A 90 -1.45 -5.85 7.77
N LYS A 91 -2.53 -5.76 8.56
CA LYS A 91 -2.55 -6.17 9.98
C LYS A 91 -1.94 -7.57 10.21
N THR A 92 -2.02 -8.46 9.24
CA THR A 92 -1.48 -9.83 9.28
C THR A 92 -0.05 -9.95 8.73
N LEU A 93 0.39 -9.03 7.87
CA LEU A 93 1.75 -8.99 7.28
C LEU A 93 2.79 -8.33 8.19
N HIS A 94 2.37 -7.66 9.26
CA HIS A 94 3.25 -7.00 10.24
C HIS A 94 4.34 -7.93 10.81
N ASP A 95 4.14 -9.24 10.79
CA ASP A 95 5.12 -10.23 11.27
C ASP A 95 6.22 -10.58 10.24
N GLY A 96 6.11 -10.10 8.98
CA GLY A 96 6.95 -10.56 7.85
C GLY A 96 7.92 -9.56 7.21
N GLY A 97 7.85 -8.26 7.55
CA GLY A 97 8.90 -7.25 7.27
C GLY A 97 9.14 -6.79 5.81
N MET A 98 8.34 -7.19 4.81
CA MET A 98 8.58 -6.85 3.39
C MET A 98 7.50 -5.90 2.82
N VAL A 99 7.89 -4.64 2.52
CA VAL A 99 7.02 -3.61 1.91
C VAL A 99 7.71 -3.07 0.63
N PRO A 100 7.00 -2.88 -0.51
CA PRO A 100 7.60 -2.30 -1.72
C PRO A 100 8.03 -0.83 -1.51
N VAL A 101 9.09 -0.40 -2.19
CA VAL A 101 9.79 0.89 -1.97
C VAL A 101 8.86 2.11 -1.90
N GLY A 102 7.91 2.25 -2.83
CA GLY A 102 6.98 3.40 -2.87
C GLY A 102 5.84 3.37 -1.83
N TYR A 103 5.71 2.28 -1.07
CA TYR A 103 4.78 2.15 0.04
C TYR A 103 5.51 2.09 1.38
N CYS A 104 6.85 2.07 1.35
CA CYS A 104 7.70 2.00 2.53
C CYS A 104 7.59 3.30 3.32
N ALA A 105 7.35 3.18 4.61
CA ALA A 105 7.31 4.32 5.51
C ALA A 105 8.69 4.99 5.61
N PRO A 106 8.77 6.33 5.69
CA PRO A 106 10.02 7.06 5.58
C PRO A 106 10.99 6.77 6.74
N GLU A 107 10.49 6.44 7.92
CA GLU A 107 11.31 6.05 9.08
C GLU A 107 12.16 4.80 8.81
N ARG A 108 11.72 3.92 7.91
CA ARG A 108 12.46 2.73 7.51
C ARG A 108 13.70 3.01 6.67
N MET A 109 13.81 4.22 6.12
CA MET A 109 14.99 4.71 5.39
C MET A 109 15.93 5.48 6.33
N HIS A 110 15.64 5.49 7.63
CA HIS A 110 16.35 6.27 8.66
C HIS A 110 16.77 5.41 9.86
N GLN A 111 16.91 4.09 9.66
CA GLN A 111 17.26 3.10 10.70
C GLN A 111 16.28 3.03 11.88
N ILE A 112 15.07 3.56 11.73
CA ILE A 112 14.05 3.48 12.78
C ILE A 112 13.27 2.18 12.57
N ASN A 113 13.14 1.41 13.65
CA ASN A 113 12.42 0.15 13.62
C ASN A 113 10.95 0.38 13.22
N PRO A 114 10.40 -0.44 12.31
CA PRO A 114 9.01 -0.32 11.92
C PRO A 114 8.09 -0.60 13.11
N THR A 115 6.95 0.08 13.12
CA THR A 115 5.88 -0.11 14.11
C THR A 115 4.53 -0.21 13.39
N PHE A 116 3.44 -0.39 14.13
CA PHE A 116 2.09 -0.33 13.56
C PHE A 116 1.82 0.96 12.76
N ALA A 117 2.47 2.07 13.09
CA ALA A 117 2.35 3.31 12.33
C ALA A 117 3.01 3.20 10.94
N SER A 118 4.07 2.41 10.78
CA SER A 118 4.72 2.17 9.48
C SER A 118 3.77 1.46 8.50
N ASP A 119 2.90 0.60 9.03
CA ASP A 119 1.89 -0.07 8.22
C ASP A 119 0.73 0.85 7.89
N MET A 120 0.36 1.75 8.80
CA MET A 120 -0.60 2.81 8.52
C MET A 120 -0.12 3.68 7.36
N TRP A 121 1.17 4.03 7.29
CA TRP A 121 1.72 4.73 6.11
C TRP A 121 1.50 3.94 4.82
N SER A 122 1.85 2.65 4.84
CA SER A 122 1.69 1.76 3.68
C SER A 122 0.23 1.69 3.24
N TYR A 123 -0.69 1.55 4.20
CA TYR A 123 -2.13 1.58 3.94
C TYR A 123 -2.57 2.92 3.34
N MET A 124 -2.10 4.05 3.88
CA MET A 124 -2.44 5.38 3.39
C MET A 124 -1.97 5.59 1.94
N CYS A 125 -0.79 5.09 1.57
CA CYS A 125 -0.34 5.07 0.17
C CYS A 125 -1.34 4.33 -0.73
N ILE A 126 -1.84 3.17 -0.29
CA ILE A 126 -2.76 2.35 -1.09
C ILE A 126 -4.16 2.98 -1.14
N PHE A 127 -4.68 3.46 -0.01
CA PHE A 127 -5.92 4.21 0.08
C PHE A 127 -5.92 5.39 -0.89
N THR A 128 -4.83 6.15 -0.89
CA THR A 128 -4.64 7.29 -1.79
C THR A 128 -4.58 6.86 -3.25
N GLU A 129 -3.83 5.82 -3.59
CA GLU A 129 -3.75 5.31 -4.96
C GLU A 129 -5.08 4.80 -5.48
N LEU A 130 -5.87 4.13 -4.64
CA LEU A 130 -7.20 3.65 -4.99
C LEU A 130 -8.17 4.80 -5.28
N TYR A 131 -8.04 5.88 -4.51
CA TYR A 131 -8.86 7.08 -4.65
C TYR A 131 -8.44 7.94 -5.86
N LEU A 132 -7.16 8.31 -5.95
CA LEU A 132 -6.62 9.18 -7.01
C LEU A 132 -6.37 8.46 -8.34
N LYS A 133 -6.45 7.11 -8.35
CA LYS A 133 -6.08 6.24 -9.48
C LYS A 133 -4.61 6.37 -9.92
N TRP A 134 -3.76 6.91 -9.05
CA TRP A 134 -2.33 7.10 -9.31
C TRP A 134 -1.53 7.02 -8.00
N PRO A 135 -0.35 6.37 -7.99
CA PRO A 135 0.47 6.26 -6.79
C PRO A 135 1.01 7.63 -6.35
N LEU A 136 0.88 7.94 -5.06
CA LEU A 136 1.35 9.21 -4.50
C LEU A 136 2.90 9.27 -4.48
N PHE A 137 3.55 8.20 -4.04
CA PHE A 137 5.00 8.07 -3.84
C PHE A 137 5.64 6.95 -4.67
N GLY A 138 5.07 6.64 -5.84
CA GLY A 138 5.60 5.60 -6.71
C GLY A 138 6.74 6.11 -7.59
N PRO A 139 7.71 5.24 -7.97
CA PRO A 139 8.55 5.56 -9.10
C PRO A 139 7.63 5.79 -10.30
N GLY A 140 7.85 6.87 -11.04
CA GLY A 140 7.20 7.05 -12.34
C GLY A 140 7.55 5.90 -13.29
N PHE A 141 7.22 6.06 -14.57
CA PHE A 141 7.51 5.06 -15.62
C PHE A 141 9.00 4.61 -15.72
N PHE A 142 9.93 5.29 -15.05
CA PHE A 142 11.37 5.09 -15.16
C PHE A 142 12.02 4.27 -14.03
N GLY A 143 11.27 3.83 -13.01
CA GLY A 143 11.87 3.19 -11.82
C GLY A 143 12.57 4.22 -10.91
N GLY A 144 12.80 3.85 -9.65
CA GLY A 144 13.40 4.74 -8.65
C GLY A 144 13.61 4.03 -7.31
N GLY A 145 14.76 4.30 -6.67
CA GLY A 145 15.12 3.78 -5.34
C GLY A 145 14.56 4.63 -4.19
N PHE A 146 14.94 4.30 -2.95
CA PHE A 146 14.64 5.03 -1.73
C PHE A 146 15.04 6.51 -1.80
N ARG A 147 16.16 6.89 -2.43
CA ARG A 147 16.55 8.31 -2.56
C ARG A 147 15.48 9.14 -3.28
N PHE A 148 15.01 8.63 -4.41
CA PHE A 148 13.98 9.30 -5.20
C PHE A 148 12.67 9.41 -4.42
N VAL A 149 12.32 8.35 -3.68
CA VAL A 149 11.11 8.35 -2.86
C VAL A 149 11.22 9.31 -1.67
N ALA A 150 12.38 9.39 -1.02
CA ALA A 150 12.65 10.36 0.05
C ALA A 150 12.53 11.80 -0.46
N GLU A 151 13.06 12.09 -1.65
CA GLU A 151 12.88 13.38 -2.32
C GLU A 151 11.39 13.67 -2.59
N LEU A 152 10.64 12.69 -3.09
CA LEU A 152 9.20 12.85 -3.29
C LEU A 152 8.43 13.13 -1.98
N PHE A 153 8.80 12.50 -0.87
CA PHE A 153 8.19 12.82 0.42
C PHE A 153 8.38 14.30 0.75
N VAL A 154 9.60 14.81 0.61
CA VAL A 154 9.91 16.21 0.89
C VAL A 154 9.13 17.16 -0.02
N ARG A 155 9.01 16.83 -1.29
CA ARG A 155 8.28 17.65 -2.27
C ARG A 155 6.78 17.67 -2.00
N VAL A 156 6.19 16.56 -1.56
CA VAL A 156 4.73 16.45 -1.36
C VAL A 156 4.30 16.92 0.04
N LEU A 157 5.06 16.56 1.08
CA LEU A 157 4.68 16.73 2.49
C LEU A 157 5.49 17.82 3.20
N GLY A 158 6.59 18.28 2.62
CA GLY A 158 7.55 19.14 3.31
C GLY A 158 8.65 18.35 4.02
N PRO A 159 9.53 19.04 4.77
CA PRO A 159 10.81 18.50 5.22
C PRO A 159 10.65 17.31 6.17
N LEU A 160 11.63 16.40 6.11
CA LEU A 160 11.77 15.31 7.07
C LEU A 160 12.10 15.86 8.46
N PRO A 161 11.76 15.13 9.54
CA PRO A 161 12.11 15.55 10.90
C PRO A 161 13.62 15.76 11.07
N LEU A 162 14.01 16.88 11.68
CA LEU A 162 15.42 17.20 11.90
C LEU A 162 16.15 16.13 12.74
N SER A 163 15.44 15.45 13.64
CA SER A 163 15.96 14.34 14.45
C SER A 163 16.41 13.12 13.63
N TRP A 164 15.99 13.00 12.38
CA TRP A 164 16.39 11.91 11.49
C TRP A 164 17.63 12.25 10.66
N LYS A 165 18.13 13.49 10.77
CA LYS A 165 19.30 13.93 10.02
C LYS A 165 20.52 13.08 10.35
N GLY A 166 21.14 12.53 9.30
CA GLY A 166 22.33 11.69 9.42
C GLY A 166 22.06 10.20 9.69
N SER A 167 20.79 9.77 9.79
CA SER A 167 20.44 8.35 9.94
C SER A 167 19.94 7.70 8.66
N TYR A 168 19.95 8.42 7.52
CA TYR A 168 19.50 7.87 6.24
C TYR A 168 20.35 6.67 5.81
N ASP A 169 19.69 5.54 5.49
CA ASP A 169 20.32 4.27 5.13
C ASP A 169 19.77 3.64 3.85
N GLY A 170 19.04 4.41 3.04
CA GLY A 170 18.57 4.02 1.71
C GLY A 170 19.70 3.97 0.65
N ASP A 171 19.32 3.85 -0.62
CA ASP A 171 20.29 3.96 -1.73
C ASP A 171 20.68 5.42 -1.98
N GLY A 172 21.88 5.64 -2.52
CA GLY A 172 22.39 6.98 -2.88
C GLY A 172 22.74 7.86 -1.69
N GLU A 173 23.37 9.00 -1.98
CA GLU A 173 23.68 10.00 -0.95
C GLU A 173 22.42 10.80 -0.56
N PRO A 174 22.19 11.04 0.76
CA PRO A 174 21.09 11.86 1.21
C PRO A 174 21.28 13.33 0.80
N ASP A 175 20.18 14.02 0.53
CA ASP A 175 20.21 15.46 0.32
C ASP A 175 20.01 16.17 1.68
N GLU A 176 21.01 16.95 2.09
CA GLU A 176 20.99 17.73 3.33
C GLU A 176 19.76 18.65 3.43
N SER A 177 19.24 19.10 2.29
CA SER A 177 18.07 19.96 2.22
C SER A 177 16.76 19.22 2.52
N TRP A 178 16.74 17.88 2.67
CA TRP A 178 15.56 17.15 3.11
C TRP A 178 15.13 17.50 4.54
N TYR A 179 16.07 17.90 5.39
CA TYR A 179 15.85 18.19 6.81
C TYR A 179 15.74 19.69 7.11
N ASP A 180 15.75 20.54 6.07
CA ASP A 180 15.61 21.98 6.23
C ASP A 180 14.17 22.33 6.61
N GLN A 181 13.95 22.64 7.89
CA GLN A 181 12.62 22.93 8.44
C GLN A 181 11.98 24.22 7.88
N SER A 182 12.74 25.04 7.12
CA SER A 182 12.19 26.19 6.41
C SER A 182 11.54 25.82 5.07
N LYS A 183 11.77 24.60 4.56
CA LYS A 183 11.11 24.13 3.35
C LYS A 183 9.61 23.95 3.56
N VAL A 184 8.88 24.23 2.49
CA VAL A 184 7.47 23.92 2.36
C VAL A 184 7.28 22.91 1.22
N SER A 185 6.15 22.21 1.22
CA SER A 185 5.78 21.34 0.10
C SER A 185 5.73 22.15 -1.20
N GLU A 186 6.12 21.51 -2.30
CA GLU A 186 6.08 22.12 -3.63
C GLU A 186 4.61 22.34 -4.04
N PRO A 187 4.22 23.56 -4.43
CA PRO A 187 2.82 23.89 -4.71
C PRO A 187 2.13 22.97 -5.73
N GLU A 188 2.85 22.56 -6.78
CA GLU A 188 2.30 21.70 -7.83
C GLU A 188 2.27 20.21 -7.44
N MET A 189 3.02 19.82 -6.42
CA MET A 189 3.18 18.42 -5.98
C MET A 189 2.57 18.14 -4.62
N SER A 190 2.08 19.16 -3.92
CA SER A 190 1.45 19.09 -2.60
C SER A 190 0.29 18.11 -2.56
N LEU A 191 -0.07 17.63 -1.37
CA LEU A 191 -1.25 16.78 -1.18
C LEU A 191 -2.52 17.41 -1.78
N GLU A 192 -2.68 18.71 -1.61
CA GLU A 192 -3.81 19.49 -2.13
C GLU A 192 -3.85 19.45 -3.66
N SER A 193 -2.72 19.69 -4.31
CA SER A 193 -2.59 19.62 -5.76
C SER A 193 -2.90 18.21 -6.28
N ARG A 194 -2.37 17.18 -5.60
CA ARG A 194 -2.60 15.77 -5.96
C ARG A 194 -4.06 15.35 -5.83
N VAL A 195 -4.77 15.82 -4.81
CA VAL A 195 -6.20 15.50 -4.62
C VAL A 195 -7.07 16.24 -5.63
N THR A 196 -6.78 17.52 -5.89
CA THR A 196 -7.58 18.34 -6.82
C THR A 196 -7.38 17.97 -8.29
N GLN A 197 -6.19 17.48 -8.66
CA GLN A 197 -5.87 16.99 -10.00
C GLN A 197 -6.28 15.52 -10.24
N SER A 198 -7.13 14.96 -9.38
CA SER A 198 -7.74 13.65 -9.58
C SER A 198 -8.31 13.52 -11.00
N ARG A 199 -8.12 12.34 -11.62
CA ARG A 199 -8.64 12.06 -12.97
C ARG A 199 -10.17 12.02 -13.04
N ASP A 200 -10.82 11.79 -11.89
CA ASP A 200 -12.27 11.78 -11.80
C ASP A 200 -12.79 13.14 -11.34
N THR A 201 -13.94 13.55 -11.89
CA THR A 201 -14.69 14.71 -11.40
C THR A 201 -15.28 14.35 -10.04
N VAL A 202 -14.59 14.77 -8.98
CA VAL A 202 -15.02 14.54 -7.60
C VAL A 202 -15.51 15.84 -6.99
N GLU A 203 -16.61 15.78 -6.25
CA GLU A 203 -17.19 16.92 -5.56
C GLU A 203 -16.16 17.56 -4.60
N PRO A 204 -16.06 18.91 -4.54
CA PRO A 204 -15.12 19.58 -3.65
C PRO A 204 -15.26 19.17 -2.18
N ALA A 205 -16.47 18.83 -1.73
CA ALA A 205 -16.70 18.35 -0.36
C ALA A 205 -15.98 17.01 -0.09
N GLU A 206 -16.03 16.07 -1.03
CA GLU A 206 -15.37 14.77 -0.90
C GLU A 206 -13.83 14.93 -0.94
N GLN A 207 -13.32 15.84 -1.79
CA GLN A 207 -11.90 16.19 -1.82
C GLN A 207 -11.40 16.70 -0.46
N GLN A 208 -12.21 17.51 0.25
CA GLN A 208 -11.86 17.99 1.58
C GLN A 208 -11.81 16.87 2.62
N LEU A 209 -12.75 15.91 2.56
CA LEU A 209 -12.73 14.73 3.43
C LEU A 209 -11.46 13.92 3.20
N VAL A 210 -11.11 13.65 1.94
CA VAL A 210 -9.88 12.92 1.61
C VAL A 210 -8.65 13.68 2.07
N LEU A 211 -8.54 14.97 1.78
CA LEU A 211 -7.39 15.77 2.21
C LEU A 211 -7.22 15.77 3.73
N SER A 212 -8.33 15.84 4.48
CA SER A 212 -8.34 15.73 5.94
C SER A 212 -7.77 14.38 6.42
N ILE A 213 -8.20 13.27 5.80
CA ILE A 213 -7.71 11.93 6.11
C ILE A 213 -6.22 11.81 5.76
N LEU A 214 -5.80 12.28 4.58
CA LEU A 214 -4.42 12.16 4.11
C LEU A 214 -3.44 12.95 4.97
N ARG A 215 -3.78 14.18 5.38
CA ARG A 215 -2.92 15.00 6.26
C ARG A 215 -2.63 14.32 7.59
N ARG A 216 -3.61 13.60 8.14
CA ARG A 216 -3.44 12.85 9.39
C ARG A 216 -2.76 11.48 9.18
N GLY A 217 -2.97 10.87 8.02
CA GLY A 217 -2.37 9.60 7.65
C GLY A 217 -0.90 9.68 7.26
N PHE A 218 -0.47 10.80 6.67
CA PHE A 218 0.90 11.06 6.24
C PHE A 218 1.64 12.00 7.20
N SER A 219 1.65 11.67 8.50
CA SER A 219 2.60 12.29 9.43
C SER A 219 3.93 11.51 9.44
N TYR A 220 5.04 12.24 9.42
CA TYR A 220 6.37 11.65 9.59
C TYR A 220 6.57 11.10 11.00
N LEU A 221 6.06 11.81 12.01
CA LEU A 221 6.14 11.39 13.40
C LEU A 221 5.16 10.25 13.65
N LEU A 222 5.68 9.15 14.20
CA LEU A 222 4.96 7.89 14.36
C LEU A 222 3.78 8.04 15.31
N GLU A 223 3.99 8.80 16.38
CA GLU A 223 3.04 9.11 17.45
C GLU A 223 1.90 10.05 17.02
N GLU A 224 2.11 10.83 15.95
CA GLU A 224 1.10 11.73 15.39
C GLU A 224 0.32 11.08 14.24
N ARG A 225 0.81 9.94 13.74
CA ARG A 225 0.21 9.23 12.62
C ARG A 225 -1.04 8.49 13.07
N LEU A 226 -2.12 8.66 12.31
CA LEU A 226 -3.38 7.94 12.54
C LEU A 226 -3.17 6.43 12.70
N SER A 227 -3.65 5.87 13.80
CA SER A 227 -3.79 4.42 13.96
C SER A 227 -5.01 3.87 13.20
N ALA A 228 -5.04 2.56 12.98
CA ALA A 228 -6.17 1.92 12.30
C ALA A 228 -7.50 2.11 13.07
N GLY A 229 -7.45 2.07 14.41
CA GLY A 229 -8.62 2.29 15.25
C GLY A 229 -9.14 3.72 15.15
N GLU A 230 -8.24 4.70 15.24
CA GLU A 230 -8.61 6.11 15.10
C GLU A 230 -9.13 6.45 13.70
N LEU A 231 -8.58 5.82 12.65
CA LEU A 231 -9.07 6.01 11.28
C LEU A 231 -10.49 5.46 11.12
N LEU A 232 -10.77 4.29 11.68
CA LEU A 232 -12.12 3.71 11.64
C LEU A 232 -13.14 4.56 12.39
N GLU A 233 -12.70 5.30 13.41
CA GLU A 233 -13.55 6.21 14.17
C GLU A 233 -13.61 7.64 13.60
N ASP A 234 -12.72 7.98 12.67
CA ASP A 234 -12.60 9.32 12.09
C ASP A 234 -13.86 9.74 11.33
N ALA A 235 -14.34 10.95 11.63
CA ALA A 235 -15.57 11.48 11.06
C ALA A 235 -15.47 11.68 9.55
N SER A 236 -14.32 12.16 9.05
CA SER A 236 -14.12 12.36 7.62
C SER A 236 -14.07 11.02 6.89
N PHE A 237 -13.41 10.02 7.47
CA PHE A 237 -13.35 8.67 6.94
C PHE A 237 -14.73 8.02 6.91
N LYS A 238 -15.50 8.08 8.01
CA LYS A 238 -16.89 7.59 8.05
C LYS A 238 -17.77 8.30 7.02
N ALA A 239 -17.75 9.63 6.98
CA ALA A 239 -18.53 10.41 6.04
C ALA A 239 -18.19 10.07 4.58
N LEU A 240 -16.90 9.90 4.26
CA LEU A 240 -16.44 9.48 2.94
C LEU A 240 -16.92 8.06 2.60
N MET A 241 -16.92 7.14 3.56
CA MET A 241 -17.42 5.78 3.35
C MET A 241 -18.95 5.73 3.22
N ASP A 242 -19.67 6.59 3.94
CA ASP A 242 -21.14 6.61 4.02
C ASP A 242 -21.79 7.42 2.88
N SER A 243 -21.13 8.46 2.35
CA SER A 243 -21.63 9.31 1.26
C SER A 243 -21.97 8.52 -0.02
N ASP A 244 -21.32 7.37 -0.22
CA ASP A 244 -21.58 6.50 -1.37
C ASP A 244 -22.84 5.63 -1.20
N ILE A 245 -23.32 5.40 0.02
CA ILE A 245 -24.55 4.63 0.26
C ILE A 245 -25.78 5.43 -0.20
N ALA A 246 -25.77 6.75 -0.03
CA ALA A 246 -26.88 7.61 -0.46
C ALA A 246 -26.99 7.71 -1.99
N ALA A 247 -25.87 7.73 -2.73
CA ALA A 247 -25.87 7.74 -4.18
C ALA A 247 -26.45 6.44 -4.80
N LEU A 248 -26.24 5.30 -4.12
CA LEU A 248 -26.81 3.99 -4.47
C LEU A 248 -28.33 3.93 -4.29
N VAL A 249 -28.90 4.63 -3.30
CA VAL A 249 -30.36 4.68 -3.09
C VAL A 249 -31.05 5.49 -4.18
N ILE A 250 -30.44 6.58 -4.64
CA ILE A 250 -31.04 7.47 -5.66
C ILE A 250 -31.02 6.83 -7.06
N HIS A 251 -29.95 6.11 -7.42
CA HIS A 251 -29.90 5.40 -8.73
C HIS A 251 -30.73 4.11 -8.76
N GLY A 252 -31.15 3.57 -7.61
CA GLY A 252 -32.03 2.41 -7.51
C GLY A 252 -33.53 2.71 -7.73
N HIS A 253 -33.94 3.99 -7.79
CA HIS A 253 -35.35 4.38 -7.90
C HIS A 253 -35.82 4.75 -9.32
N LEU A 254 -34.96 4.74 -10.34
CA LEU A 254 -35.34 5.06 -11.73
C LEU A 254 -35.62 3.85 -12.62
N ASN A 255 -35.56 2.63 -12.09
CA ASN A 255 -35.95 1.41 -12.82
C ASN A 255 -37.10 0.69 -12.09
N GLY A 256 -38.29 1.29 -12.11
CA GLY A 256 -39.58 0.65 -11.84
C GLY A 256 -40.41 0.61 -13.13
N PRO A 257 -41.25 -0.43 -13.34
CA PRO A 257 -41.56 -0.94 -14.67
C PRO A 257 -42.66 -0.14 -15.40
N CYS A 258 -42.48 0.03 -16.71
CA CYS A 258 -43.56 0.15 -17.68
C CYS A 258 -43.45 -1.04 -18.64
#